data_AF-A0A3L7U2W3-F1
#
_entry.id   AF-A0A3L7U2W3-F1
#
_cell.length_a   1.000
_cell.length_b   1.000
_cell.length_c   1.000
_cell.angle_alpha   90.00
_cell.angle_beta   90.00
_cell.angle_gamma   90.00
#
_symmetry.space_group_name_H-M   'P 1'
#
loop_
_entity.id
_entity.type
_entity.pdbx_description
1 polymer ?
#
loop_
_entity_poly.entity_id
_entity_poly.type
_entity_poly.pdbx_seq_one_letter_code
_entity_poly.pdbx_strand_id
1 'polypeptide(L)'
;MALNHSPAASDALASLAQQEPVRYGRDIRPILSDRCFLCHGPDRAKQQASLRLDIREEAIAPREDGAAIVPYDAQASQLWMRISSHDPDVMMPTPESAKRPLSTDEQALLRRWIEEGASYESHWAFSPPQTAQIPALRDSEWPRNDIDRFVLASMERAGVAPSTPTDDSSLLRRVFLDLTGLPPTPAETDAYLADVSPDRYEQLVQRLMTEEPYASRHAERMAVPWLDIARYADTSGIHMDAGRQMWLWRDWVINAFRSNKPYDQFIIEQLAGDLIPNATVDQLVASGFNRAHVTSDEGGAIDEEYRLEYAVDRVNTTGAAFLGLSVGCARCHDHKFDPVTTEDFYSLVAFFNSNEEPGIYSQLPDAYRALEPSIDVPRPEDAPRLAILAQAEARARAEQDGAGEAEKADLALFVADTRAGVHAVPVTITSAHSRDGATLTAQADGSVLASGTSPARDEHTIVLRTDARDMRLIMLEALTDATHAQNRVGRAPNGNAVLDSIEVEAISLRDPAQTEKVNLVWAWADYEQENGDFHVVNALTKGEGRQWAVRSHEVEGSRTAFFAAEKPFGFDGGTELRITLNYDSPYDQHMFGRVRVTPMQASEAALARLPEATSGWYIVG
;
A
#
# COMPACT_ATOMS: atom_id res chain seq x y z
N MET A 1 -16.87 92.16 -35.58
CA MET A 1 -15.84 91.68 -34.63
C MET A 1 -16.58 91.27 -33.37
N ALA A 2 -16.57 90.05 -32.86
CA ALA A 2 -15.94 88.80 -33.24
C ALA A 2 -16.90 87.65 -32.86
N LEU A 3 -16.67 86.51 -33.49
CA LEU A 3 -17.55 85.34 -33.62
C LEU A 3 -17.65 84.47 -32.35
N ASN A 4 -18.77 83.73 -32.28
CA ASN A 4 -19.02 82.39 -31.70
C ASN A 4 -17.88 81.71 -30.94
N HIS A 5 -18.22 80.93 -29.91
CA HIS A 5 -17.92 79.48 -29.80
C HIS A 5 -18.80 78.84 -28.71
N SER A 6 -19.66 77.89 -29.10
CA SER A 6 -20.39 76.98 -28.22
C SER A 6 -19.44 76.01 -27.51
N PRO A 7 -19.68 75.58 -26.26
CA PRO A 7 -19.04 74.39 -25.72
C PRO A 7 -19.93 73.18 -26.06
N ALA A 8 -19.89 72.77 -27.32
CA ALA A 8 -20.32 71.44 -27.73
C ALA A 8 -19.07 70.72 -28.25
N ALA A 9 -18.24 70.23 -27.33
CA ALA A 9 -17.16 69.25 -27.55
C ALA A 9 -16.30 69.16 -26.27
N SER A 10 -16.83 68.53 -25.22
CA SER A 10 -16.01 68.04 -24.10
C SER A 10 -16.53 66.72 -23.50
N ASP A 11 -17.77 66.32 -23.82
CA ASP A 11 -18.36 65.03 -23.42
C ASP A 11 -18.11 63.88 -24.41
N ALA A 12 -17.13 64.01 -25.30
CA ALA A 12 -16.79 62.97 -26.28
C ALA A 12 -15.28 62.71 -26.39
N LEU A 13 -14.52 62.99 -25.32
CA LEU A 13 -13.19 62.40 -25.15
C LEU A 13 -13.35 61.03 -24.50
N ALA A 14 -13.70 60.08 -25.36
CA ALA A 14 -13.16 58.75 -25.35
C ALA A 14 -13.02 58.12 -23.95
N SER A 15 -14.13 57.54 -23.49
CA SER A 15 -14.06 56.17 -22.98
C SER A 15 -13.48 55.27 -24.08
N LEU A 16 -12.18 55.41 -24.36
CA LEU A 16 -11.35 54.27 -24.70
C LEU A 16 -11.37 53.43 -23.42
N ALA A 17 -12.43 52.64 -23.26
CA ALA A 17 -12.25 51.33 -22.69
C ALA A 17 -11.16 50.73 -23.57
N GLN A 18 -9.91 50.82 -23.12
CA GLN A 18 -8.80 50.12 -23.70
C GLN A 18 -9.26 48.67 -23.64
N GLN A 19 -9.80 48.16 -24.75
CA GLN A 19 -10.37 46.83 -24.76
C GLN A 19 -9.23 45.94 -24.29
N GLU A 20 -9.46 45.19 -23.20
CA GLU A 20 -8.43 44.32 -22.65
C GLU A 20 -7.84 43.48 -23.80
N PRO A 21 -6.52 43.26 -23.81
CA PRO A 21 -5.88 42.37 -24.78
C PRO A 21 -6.62 41.04 -24.82
N VAL A 22 -6.76 40.45 -26.00
CA VAL A 22 -7.45 39.17 -26.12
C VAL A 22 -6.61 38.10 -25.45
N ARG A 23 -7.17 37.44 -24.43
CA ARG A 23 -6.46 36.43 -23.65
C ARG A 23 -6.77 35.05 -24.16
N TYR A 24 -5.75 34.30 -24.58
CA TYR A 24 -5.96 32.97 -25.14
C TYR A 24 -6.74 32.04 -24.21
N GLY A 25 -6.37 31.97 -22.91
CA GLY A 25 -7.00 31.05 -21.98
C GLY A 25 -8.47 31.37 -21.68
N ARG A 26 -8.82 32.66 -21.60
CA ARG A 26 -10.18 33.12 -21.28
C ARG A 26 -11.09 33.23 -22.51
N ASP A 27 -10.56 33.79 -23.59
CA ASP A 27 -11.34 34.27 -24.73
C ASP A 27 -11.31 33.31 -25.93
N ILE A 28 -10.18 32.64 -26.17
CA ILE A 28 -9.93 31.88 -27.42
C ILE A 28 -10.03 30.37 -27.22
N ARG A 29 -9.37 29.84 -26.19
CA ARG A 29 -9.32 28.42 -25.91
C ARG A 29 -10.72 27.81 -25.76
N PRO A 30 -11.72 28.43 -25.09
CA PRO A 30 -13.07 27.87 -25.02
C PRO A 30 -13.70 27.67 -26.40
N ILE A 31 -13.49 28.62 -27.33
CA ILE A 31 -13.99 28.53 -28.70
C ILE A 31 -13.30 27.37 -29.44
N LEU A 32 -11.97 27.32 -29.42
CA LEU A 32 -11.21 26.27 -30.10
C LEU A 32 -11.46 24.89 -29.51
N SER A 33 -11.60 24.79 -28.19
CA SER A 33 -11.88 23.53 -27.50
C SER A 33 -13.25 22.97 -27.88
N ASP A 34 -14.28 23.81 -27.98
CA ASP A 34 -15.63 23.37 -28.33
C ASP A 34 -15.79 23.11 -29.84
N ARG A 35 -15.11 23.89 -30.70
CA ARG A 35 -15.31 23.88 -32.16
C ARG A 35 -14.25 23.12 -32.95
N CYS A 36 -13.03 22.98 -32.43
CA CYS A 36 -11.87 22.56 -33.23
C CYS A 36 -11.10 21.37 -32.65
N PHE A 37 -10.89 21.27 -31.33
CA PHE A 37 -9.99 20.28 -30.73
C PHE A 37 -10.43 18.82 -30.89
N LEU A 38 -11.70 18.57 -31.22
CA LEU A 38 -12.16 17.22 -31.54
C LEU A 38 -11.38 16.60 -32.73
N CYS A 39 -11.05 17.42 -33.74
CA CYS A 39 -10.32 16.98 -34.94
C CYS A 39 -8.91 17.54 -35.01
N HIS A 40 -8.61 18.63 -34.28
CA HIS A 40 -7.32 19.33 -34.32
C HIS A 40 -6.74 19.57 -32.92
N GLY A 41 -6.96 18.63 -32.00
CA GLY A 41 -6.52 18.71 -30.61
C GLY A 41 -5.68 17.51 -30.18
N PRO A 42 -5.56 17.24 -28.87
CA PRO A 42 -4.59 16.29 -28.32
C PRO A 42 -4.82 14.82 -28.68
N ASP A 43 -6.06 14.41 -28.96
CA ASP A 43 -6.40 13.01 -29.28
C ASP A 43 -5.83 12.60 -30.66
N ARG A 44 -4.70 11.88 -30.62
CA ARG A 44 -3.97 11.43 -31.82
C ARG A 44 -4.82 10.54 -32.73
N ALA A 45 -5.76 9.78 -32.18
CA ALA A 45 -6.58 8.86 -32.97
C ALA A 45 -7.66 9.57 -33.79
N LYS A 46 -8.00 10.83 -33.43
CA LYS A 46 -9.01 11.66 -34.09
C LYS A 46 -8.41 12.84 -34.86
N GLN A 47 -7.11 13.04 -34.79
CA GLN A 47 -6.43 14.13 -35.48
C GLN A 47 -6.59 14.05 -36.99
N GLN A 48 -7.07 15.16 -37.56
CA GLN A 48 -7.13 15.38 -39.00
C GLN A 48 -5.98 16.28 -39.44
N ALA A 49 -5.48 15.99 -40.65
CA ALA A 49 -4.37 16.71 -41.28
C ALA A 49 -3.08 16.77 -40.44
N SER A 50 -2.93 15.95 -39.39
CA SER A 50 -1.82 16.03 -38.42
C SER A 50 -1.62 17.46 -37.89
N LEU A 51 -2.72 18.14 -37.55
CA LEU A 51 -2.73 19.52 -37.06
C LEU A 51 -3.16 19.58 -35.60
N ARG A 52 -2.35 20.27 -34.78
CA ARG A 52 -2.62 20.60 -33.38
C ARG A 52 -2.84 22.10 -33.23
N LEU A 53 -4.08 22.52 -33.00
CA LEU A 53 -4.40 23.92 -32.70
C LEU A 53 -4.24 24.27 -31.22
N ASP A 54 -4.11 23.26 -30.36
CA ASP A 54 -3.86 23.40 -28.93
C ASP A 54 -2.39 23.68 -28.59
N ILE A 55 -1.46 23.41 -29.53
CA ILE A 55 -0.02 23.68 -29.37
C ILE A 55 0.38 24.82 -30.33
N ARG A 56 0.92 25.91 -29.78
CA ARG A 56 1.27 27.10 -30.55
C ARG A 56 2.27 26.77 -31.66
N GLU A 57 3.33 26.06 -31.32
CA GLU A 57 4.45 25.72 -32.21
C GLU A 57 3.96 24.94 -33.43
N GLU A 58 3.00 24.04 -33.24
CA GLU A 58 2.39 23.26 -34.33
C GLU A 58 1.38 24.07 -35.14
N ALA A 59 0.61 24.96 -34.50
CA ALA A 59 -0.34 25.82 -35.18
C ALA A 59 0.35 26.85 -36.10
N ILE A 60 1.54 27.32 -35.74
CA ILE A 60 2.33 28.27 -36.54
C ILE A 60 3.35 27.60 -37.47
N ALA A 61 3.52 26.28 -37.37
CA ALA A 61 4.49 25.56 -38.17
C ALA A 61 4.18 25.70 -39.68
N PRO A 62 5.20 25.84 -40.54
CA PRO A 62 4.99 25.82 -41.99
C PRO A 62 4.35 24.50 -42.44
N ARG A 63 3.36 24.59 -43.33
CA ARG A 63 2.67 23.44 -43.94
C ARG A 63 2.54 23.65 -45.45
N GLU A 64 2.21 22.60 -46.20
CA GLU A 64 2.06 22.67 -47.66
C GLU A 64 1.05 23.75 -48.09
N ASP A 65 -0.09 23.84 -47.40
CA ASP A 65 -1.13 24.85 -47.65
C ASP A 65 -0.92 26.17 -46.88
N GLY A 66 0.24 26.35 -46.23
CA GLY A 66 0.49 27.47 -45.30
C GLY A 66 0.16 27.15 -43.85
N ALA A 67 0.73 27.93 -42.93
CA ALA A 67 0.54 27.72 -41.49
C ALA A 67 -0.92 27.91 -41.08
N ALA A 68 -1.38 27.14 -40.08
CA ALA A 68 -2.74 27.28 -39.55
C ALA A 68 -2.96 28.70 -39.00
N ILE A 69 -1.94 29.23 -38.32
CA ILE A 69 -1.92 30.59 -37.77
C ILE A 69 -0.63 31.27 -38.18
N VAL A 70 -0.75 32.46 -38.78
CA VAL A 70 0.36 33.37 -39.06
C VAL A 70 0.23 34.55 -38.10
N PRO A 71 1.07 34.62 -37.05
CA PRO A 71 1.04 35.73 -36.09
C PRO A 71 1.09 37.09 -36.77
N TYR A 72 0.27 38.04 -36.30
CA TYR A 72 0.12 39.40 -36.82
C TYR A 72 -0.52 39.52 -38.22
N ASP A 73 -0.87 38.40 -38.88
CA ASP A 73 -1.51 38.40 -40.20
C ASP A 73 -2.65 37.38 -40.27
N ALA A 74 -3.86 37.84 -39.94
CA ALA A 74 -5.06 37.00 -40.04
C ALA A 74 -5.39 36.62 -41.48
N GLN A 75 -5.06 37.44 -42.48
CA GLN A 75 -5.39 37.14 -43.88
C GLN A 75 -4.48 36.03 -44.44
N ALA A 76 -3.24 35.94 -43.97
CA ALA A 76 -2.35 34.83 -44.28
C ALA A 76 -2.62 33.55 -43.47
N SER A 77 -3.51 33.62 -42.47
CA SER A 77 -3.80 32.49 -41.56
C SER A 77 -4.89 31.57 -42.10
N GLN A 78 -4.55 30.29 -42.28
CA GLN A 78 -5.47 29.25 -42.74
C GLN A 78 -6.67 29.03 -41.81
N LEU A 79 -6.53 29.29 -40.51
CA LEU A 79 -7.62 29.27 -39.53
C LEU A 79 -8.69 30.31 -39.88
N TRP A 80 -8.29 31.57 -40.11
CA TRP A 80 -9.20 32.67 -40.44
C TRP A 80 -9.93 32.43 -41.77
N MET A 81 -9.20 31.98 -42.80
CA MET A 81 -9.79 31.67 -44.10
C MET A 81 -10.87 30.59 -44.01
N ARG A 82 -10.68 29.55 -43.19
CA ARG A 82 -11.68 28.49 -43.00
C ARG A 82 -12.88 28.95 -42.18
N ILE A 83 -12.68 29.68 -41.07
CA ILE A 83 -13.82 30.10 -40.22
C ILE A 83 -14.66 31.23 -40.84
N SER A 84 -14.12 31.98 -41.80
CA SER A 84 -14.83 33.03 -42.55
C SER A 84 -15.37 32.55 -43.90
N SER A 85 -15.07 31.32 -44.31
CA SER A 85 -15.59 30.72 -45.54
C SER A 85 -17.08 30.36 -45.40
N HIS A 86 -17.80 30.46 -46.51
CA HIS A 86 -19.19 30.01 -46.64
C HIS A 86 -19.31 28.76 -47.53
N ASP A 87 -18.19 28.27 -48.06
CA ASP A 87 -18.14 27.06 -48.86
C ASP A 87 -18.17 25.83 -47.91
N PRO A 88 -19.17 24.94 -48.03
CA PRO A 88 -19.33 23.79 -47.14
C PRO A 88 -18.13 22.84 -47.14
N ASP A 89 -17.33 22.80 -48.21
CA ASP A 89 -16.17 21.92 -48.34
C ASP A 89 -14.90 22.53 -47.69
N VAL A 90 -14.91 23.83 -47.39
CA VAL A 90 -13.76 24.58 -46.84
C VAL A 90 -14.03 25.08 -45.42
N MET A 91 -15.29 25.42 -45.13
CA MET A 91 -15.66 26.07 -43.87
C MET A 91 -15.40 25.17 -42.67
N MET A 92 -14.99 25.79 -41.57
CA MET A 92 -14.80 25.11 -40.29
C MET A 92 -15.62 25.81 -39.18
N PRO A 93 -16.31 25.05 -38.31
CA PRO A 93 -16.48 23.60 -38.32
C PRO A 93 -17.25 23.11 -39.56
N THR A 94 -16.93 21.91 -40.04
CA THR A 94 -17.62 21.33 -41.20
C THR A 94 -19.10 21.09 -40.87
N PRO A 95 -20.02 21.15 -41.86
CA PRO A 95 -21.43 20.82 -41.63
C PRO A 95 -21.64 19.42 -41.01
N GLU A 96 -20.77 18.48 -41.36
CA GLU A 96 -20.78 17.09 -40.89
C GLU A 96 -20.36 16.94 -39.42
N SER A 97 -19.59 17.90 -38.89
CA SER A 97 -19.13 17.88 -37.49
C SER A 97 -20.25 18.03 -36.46
N ALA A 98 -21.46 18.41 -36.90
CA ALA A 98 -22.62 18.74 -36.07
C ALA A 98 -22.35 19.82 -35.00
N LYS A 99 -21.25 20.58 -35.12
CA LYS A 99 -20.92 21.70 -34.26
C LYS A 99 -21.62 22.97 -34.76
N ARG A 100 -22.04 23.83 -33.82
CA ARG A 100 -22.62 25.14 -34.16
C ARG A 100 -21.57 25.98 -34.91
N PRO A 101 -21.95 26.70 -35.99
CA PRO A 101 -21.06 27.70 -36.60
C PRO A 101 -20.62 28.76 -35.58
N LEU A 102 -19.44 29.35 -35.81
CA LEU A 102 -18.96 30.45 -34.98
C LEU A 102 -19.82 31.69 -35.21
N SER A 103 -20.17 32.38 -34.12
CA SER A 103 -20.83 33.69 -34.21
C SER A 103 -19.90 34.75 -34.80
N THR A 104 -20.46 35.86 -35.27
CA THR A 104 -19.68 36.99 -35.78
C THR A 104 -18.71 37.52 -34.72
N ASP A 105 -19.11 37.53 -33.44
CA ASP A 105 -18.28 37.99 -32.34
C ASP A 105 -17.14 37.00 -32.05
N GLU A 106 -17.41 35.68 -32.07
CA GLU A 106 -16.39 34.63 -31.91
C GLU A 106 -15.34 34.70 -33.04
N GLN A 107 -15.78 34.91 -34.29
CA GLN A 107 -14.89 35.10 -35.43
C GLN A 107 -14.04 36.38 -35.29
N ALA A 108 -14.67 37.51 -34.92
CA ALA A 108 -13.97 38.77 -34.72
C ALA A 108 -12.91 38.67 -33.60
N LEU A 109 -13.22 37.92 -32.54
CA LEU A 109 -12.31 37.67 -31.42
C LEU A 109 -11.08 36.84 -31.84
N LEU A 110 -11.30 35.75 -32.59
CA LEU A 110 -10.22 34.94 -33.16
C LEU A 110 -9.33 35.75 -34.12
N ARG A 111 -9.94 36.56 -34.99
CA ARG A 111 -9.21 37.44 -35.89
C ARG A 111 -8.33 38.41 -35.13
N ARG A 112 -8.90 39.13 -34.16
CA ARG A 112 -8.19 40.11 -33.34
C ARG A 112 -7.03 39.44 -32.59
N TRP A 113 -7.24 38.26 -32.02
CA TRP A 113 -6.17 37.51 -31.36
C TRP A 113 -5.02 37.14 -32.30
N ILE A 114 -5.30 36.74 -33.54
CA ILE A 114 -4.25 36.49 -34.55
C ILE A 114 -3.49 37.78 -34.87
N GLU A 115 -4.21 38.89 -35.10
CA GLU A 115 -3.64 40.21 -35.38
C GLU A 115 -2.80 40.74 -34.21
N GLU A 116 -3.13 40.38 -32.97
CA GLU A 116 -2.35 40.67 -31.75
C GLU A 116 -1.13 39.74 -31.55
N GLY A 117 -0.86 38.83 -32.50
CA GLY A 117 0.34 37.98 -32.51
C GLY A 117 0.10 36.53 -32.07
N ALA A 118 -1.16 36.12 -31.90
CA ALA A 118 -1.56 34.76 -31.53
C ALA A 118 -0.75 34.20 -30.34
N SER A 119 -0.68 34.97 -29.25
CA SER A 119 -0.01 34.51 -28.03
C SER A 119 -0.83 33.40 -27.37
N TYR A 120 -0.20 32.31 -26.97
CA TYR A 120 -0.84 31.22 -26.25
C TYR A 120 -0.59 31.39 -24.75
N GLU A 121 -1.58 31.01 -23.97
CA GLU A 121 -1.49 30.93 -22.51
C GLU A 121 -1.68 29.47 -22.10
N SER A 122 -0.95 29.04 -21.07
CA SER A 122 -1.26 27.76 -20.41
C SER A 122 -2.67 27.82 -19.81
N HIS A 123 -3.31 26.67 -19.58
CA HIS A 123 -4.58 26.66 -18.85
C HIS A 123 -4.36 27.33 -17.49
N TRP A 124 -5.31 28.14 -17.06
CA TRP A 124 -5.19 28.88 -15.79
C TRP A 124 -5.01 27.92 -14.60
N ALA A 125 -5.61 26.72 -14.65
CA ALA A 125 -5.48 25.70 -13.60
C ALA A 125 -4.08 25.06 -13.51
N PHE A 126 -3.28 25.13 -14.58
CA PHE A 126 -1.90 24.60 -14.61
C PHE A 126 -0.85 25.69 -14.44
N SER A 127 -1.28 26.92 -14.16
CA SER A 127 -0.39 28.06 -13.91
C SER A 127 -0.48 28.44 -12.44
N PRO A 128 0.65 28.73 -11.77
CA PRO A 128 0.62 29.23 -10.39
C PRO A 128 -0.27 30.49 -10.27
N PRO A 129 -1.15 30.57 -9.26
CA PRO A 129 -1.98 31.74 -9.06
C PRO A 129 -1.11 32.96 -8.78
N GLN A 130 -1.46 34.10 -9.38
CA GLN A 130 -0.77 35.38 -9.19
C GLN A 130 -1.67 36.37 -8.46
N THR A 131 -1.08 37.21 -7.62
CA THR A 131 -1.81 38.29 -6.94
C THR A 131 -2.28 39.31 -7.98
N ALA A 132 -3.61 39.44 -8.13
CA ALA A 132 -4.20 40.45 -9.00
C ALA A 132 -4.11 41.85 -8.37
N GLN A 133 -3.95 42.87 -9.22
CA GLN A 133 -4.12 44.25 -8.77
C GLN A 133 -5.59 44.50 -8.46
N ILE A 134 -5.85 45.11 -7.30
CA ILE A 134 -7.20 45.45 -6.87
C ILE A 134 -7.77 46.53 -7.81
N PRO A 135 -8.97 46.34 -8.39
CA PRO A 135 -9.54 47.30 -9.34
C PRO A 135 -9.84 48.65 -8.68
N ALA A 136 -9.59 49.72 -9.43
CA ALA A 136 -10.12 51.05 -9.12
C ALA A 136 -11.61 51.11 -9.52
N LEU A 137 -12.45 51.64 -8.65
CA LEU A 137 -13.91 51.63 -8.79
C LEU A 137 -14.45 53.04 -8.92
N ARG A 138 -15.61 53.18 -9.56
CA ARG A 138 -16.33 54.46 -9.58
C ARG A 138 -17.09 54.66 -8.27
N ASP A 139 -17.71 53.59 -7.77
CA ASP A 139 -18.31 53.54 -6.44
C ASP A 139 -17.39 52.79 -5.46
N SER A 140 -16.91 53.51 -4.45
CA SER A 140 -16.03 52.96 -3.43
C SER A 140 -16.72 52.65 -2.10
N GLU A 141 -18.03 52.95 -1.97
CA GLU A 141 -18.78 52.79 -0.72
C GLU A 141 -19.47 51.42 -0.60
N TRP A 142 -19.87 50.81 -1.72
CA TRP A 142 -20.52 49.49 -1.71
C TRP A 142 -19.61 48.32 -1.28
N PRO A 143 -18.33 48.22 -1.74
CA PRO A 143 -17.47 47.09 -1.40
C PRO A 143 -17.10 47.03 0.08
N ARG A 144 -17.24 45.86 0.72
CA ARG A 144 -16.83 45.63 2.12
C ARG A 144 -15.43 45.03 2.24
N ASN A 145 -15.01 44.29 1.22
CA ASN A 145 -13.68 43.70 1.13
C ASN A 145 -13.15 43.74 -0.31
N ASP A 146 -11.95 43.22 -0.55
CA ASP A 146 -11.33 43.25 -1.87
C ASP A 146 -12.05 42.36 -2.90
N ILE A 147 -12.74 41.29 -2.48
CA ILE A 147 -13.54 40.44 -3.38
C ILE A 147 -14.68 41.27 -3.98
N ASP A 148 -15.38 42.04 -3.15
CA ASP A 148 -16.47 42.92 -3.58
C ASP A 148 -15.99 43.94 -4.61
N ARG A 149 -14.73 44.39 -4.53
CA ARG A 149 -14.15 45.29 -5.53
C ARG A 149 -14.05 44.63 -6.90
N PHE A 150 -13.62 43.36 -6.98
CA PHE A 150 -13.59 42.63 -8.24
C PHE A 150 -15.00 42.39 -8.81
N VAL A 151 -15.96 42.07 -7.95
CA VAL A 151 -17.36 41.88 -8.35
C VAL A 151 -17.96 43.19 -8.89
N LEU A 152 -17.78 44.30 -8.16
CA LEU A 152 -18.30 45.60 -8.55
C LEU A 152 -17.65 46.11 -9.84
N ALA A 153 -16.34 45.95 -10.02
CA ALA A 153 -15.68 46.29 -11.28
C ALA A 153 -16.27 45.50 -12.47
N SER A 154 -16.63 44.24 -12.27
CA SER A 154 -17.30 43.43 -13.30
C SER A 154 -18.72 43.93 -13.58
N MET A 155 -19.48 44.27 -12.54
CA MET A 155 -20.84 44.83 -12.65
C MET A 155 -20.84 46.20 -13.35
N GLU A 156 -19.94 47.12 -12.98
CA GLU A 156 -19.77 48.43 -13.61
C GLU A 156 -19.45 48.31 -15.11
N ARG A 157 -18.58 47.35 -15.49
CA ARG A 157 -18.28 47.06 -16.91
C ARG A 157 -19.48 46.51 -17.66
N ALA A 158 -20.29 45.67 -17.02
CA ALA A 158 -21.51 45.11 -17.59
C ALA A 158 -22.69 46.10 -17.58
N GLY A 159 -22.54 47.27 -16.96
CA GLY A 159 -23.64 48.24 -16.80
C GLY A 159 -24.74 47.75 -15.84
N VAL A 160 -24.41 46.84 -14.92
CA VAL A 160 -25.33 46.27 -13.94
C VAL A 160 -25.06 46.91 -12.58
N ALA A 161 -26.10 47.34 -11.87
CA ALA A 161 -25.97 47.85 -10.50
C ALA A 161 -26.08 46.71 -9.47
N PRO A 162 -25.44 46.84 -8.29
CA PRO A 162 -25.62 45.88 -7.20
C PRO A 162 -27.09 45.77 -6.76
N SER A 163 -27.48 44.56 -6.35
CA SER A 163 -28.81 44.34 -5.77
C SER A 163 -28.90 44.94 -4.37
N THR A 164 -30.10 45.38 -3.97
CA THR A 164 -30.36 45.84 -2.61
C THR A 164 -30.19 44.70 -1.61
N PRO A 165 -29.68 44.96 -0.39
CA PRO A 165 -29.66 43.96 0.67
C PRO A 165 -31.05 43.35 0.93
N THR A 166 -31.08 42.07 1.26
CA THR A 166 -32.29 41.36 1.67
C THR A 166 -32.69 41.74 3.10
N ASP A 167 -33.94 41.51 3.49
CA ASP A 167 -34.36 41.67 4.89
C ASP A 167 -33.66 40.68 5.84
N ASP A 168 -33.56 41.06 7.12
CA ASP A 168 -32.83 40.29 8.14
C ASP A 168 -33.36 38.85 8.31
N SER A 169 -34.67 38.64 8.18
CA SER A 169 -35.26 37.30 8.34
C SER A 169 -34.89 36.39 7.17
N SER A 170 -34.91 36.92 5.95
CA SER A 170 -34.44 36.21 4.76
C SER A 170 -32.94 35.93 4.82
N LEU A 171 -32.12 36.88 5.27
CA LEU A 171 -30.68 36.70 5.44
C LEU A 171 -30.38 35.59 6.45
N LEU A 172 -31.02 35.65 7.63
CA LEU A 172 -30.93 34.64 8.68
C LEU A 172 -31.28 33.24 8.16
N ARG A 173 -32.41 33.13 7.45
CA ARG A 173 -32.84 31.84 6.88
C ARG A 173 -31.81 31.27 5.90
N ARG A 174 -31.26 32.11 5.02
CA ARG A 174 -30.27 31.68 4.01
C ARG A 174 -29.00 31.17 4.67
N VAL A 175 -28.41 31.95 5.58
CA VAL A 175 -27.15 31.55 6.23
C VAL A 175 -27.31 30.27 7.06
N PHE A 176 -28.45 30.07 7.70
CA PHE A 176 -28.76 28.82 8.42
C PHE A 176 -28.84 27.62 7.48
N LEU A 177 -29.56 27.74 6.36
CA LEU A 177 -29.66 26.65 5.38
C LEU A 177 -28.34 26.36 4.69
N ASP A 178 -27.57 27.39 4.36
CA ASP A 178 -26.27 27.25 3.71
C ASP A 178 -25.27 26.57 4.65
N LEU A 179 -25.15 27.05 5.89
CA LEU A 179 -24.16 26.54 6.84
C LEU A 179 -24.58 25.25 7.52
N THR A 180 -25.86 25.07 7.85
CA THR A 180 -26.32 23.93 8.70
C THR A 180 -27.29 22.98 8.00
N GLY A 181 -27.79 23.33 6.80
CA GLY A 181 -28.82 22.56 6.11
C GLY A 181 -30.22 22.67 6.71
N LEU A 182 -30.38 23.36 7.85
CA LEU A 182 -31.64 23.48 8.58
C LEU A 182 -32.05 24.96 8.71
N PRO A 183 -33.36 25.28 8.71
CA PRO A 183 -33.81 26.64 8.99
C PRO A 183 -33.60 27.01 10.48
N PRO A 184 -33.54 28.32 10.80
CA PRO A 184 -33.50 28.78 12.19
C PRO A 184 -34.80 28.44 12.92
N THR A 185 -34.71 28.27 14.24
CA THR A 185 -35.89 28.18 15.10
C THR A 185 -36.55 29.54 15.29
N PRO A 186 -37.84 29.60 15.68
CA PRO A 186 -38.50 30.87 16.01
C PRO A 186 -37.74 31.67 17.09
N ALA A 187 -37.25 31.00 18.12
CA ALA A 187 -36.50 31.65 19.20
C ALA A 187 -35.14 32.21 18.73
N GLU A 188 -34.42 31.48 17.88
CA GLU A 188 -33.19 31.98 17.25
C GLU A 188 -33.46 33.20 16.35
N THR A 189 -34.62 33.21 15.69
CA THR A 189 -35.05 34.31 14.82
C THR A 189 -35.38 35.55 15.64
N ASP A 190 -36.20 35.40 16.68
CA ASP A 190 -36.54 36.49 17.59
C ASP A 190 -35.29 37.07 18.26
N ALA A 191 -34.35 36.22 18.68
CA ALA A 191 -33.09 36.65 19.27
C ALA A 191 -32.21 37.43 18.28
N TYR A 192 -32.10 36.97 17.02
CA TYR A 192 -31.33 37.68 15.99
C TYR A 192 -31.95 39.02 15.61
N LEU A 193 -33.28 39.09 15.48
CA LEU A 193 -33.99 40.33 15.15
C LEU A 193 -33.99 41.34 16.31
N ALA A 194 -33.88 40.87 17.55
CA ALA A 194 -33.73 41.72 18.73
C ALA A 194 -32.29 42.24 18.92
N ASP A 195 -31.29 41.61 18.29
CA ASP A 195 -29.89 42.01 18.38
C ASP A 195 -29.61 43.23 17.50
N VAL A 196 -29.18 44.32 18.16
CA VAL A 196 -28.85 45.60 17.52
C VAL A 196 -27.34 45.82 17.40
N SER A 197 -26.54 44.78 17.70
CA SER A 197 -25.08 44.84 17.58
C SER A 197 -24.68 45.02 16.10
N PRO A 198 -23.69 45.87 15.81
CA PRO A 198 -23.28 46.16 14.43
C PRO A 198 -22.66 44.95 13.71
N ASP A 199 -22.19 43.95 14.46
CA ASP A 199 -21.51 42.73 14.02
C ASP A 199 -22.34 41.44 14.27
N ARG A 200 -23.65 41.58 14.51
CA ARG A 200 -24.55 40.44 14.81
C ARG A 200 -24.53 39.32 13.76
N TYR A 201 -24.27 39.67 12.50
CA TYR A 201 -24.21 38.69 11.41
C TYR A 201 -22.93 37.86 11.48
N GLU A 202 -21.79 38.50 11.70
CA GLU A 202 -20.50 37.86 11.88
C GLU A 202 -20.49 36.97 13.13
N GLN A 203 -21.05 37.45 14.24
CA GLN A 203 -21.23 36.65 15.45
C GLN A 203 -22.13 35.43 15.21
N LEU A 204 -23.23 35.60 14.45
CA LEU A 204 -24.09 34.49 14.08
C LEU A 204 -23.33 33.44 13.25
N VAL A 205 -22.61 33.86 12.20
CA VAL A 205 -21.83 32.94 11.36
C VAL A 205 -20.81 32.18 12.19
N GLN A 206 -20.07 32.89 13.06
CA GLN A 206 -19.11 32.28 13.97
C GLN A 206 -19.78 31.23 14.87
N ARG A 207 -20.93 31.57 15.46
CA ARG A 207 -21.71 30.64 16.30
C ARG A 207 -22.14 29.40 15.53
N LEU A 208 -22.65 29.57 14.30
CA LEU A 208 -23.09 28.47 13.46
C LEU A 208 -21.96 27.50 13.10
N MET A 209 -20.72 27.99 13.03
CA MET A 209 -19.55 27.19 12.68
C MET A 209 -18.82 26.59 13.90
N THR A 210 -18.98 27.15 15.11
CA THR A 210 -18.11 26.80 16.25
C THR A 210 -18.82 26.38 17.53
N GLU A 211 -20.12 26.62 17.68
CA GLU A 211 -20.86 26.27 18.90
C GLU A 211 -21.81 25.09 18.68
N GLU A 212 -21.93 24.22 19.68
CA GLU A 212 -22.93 23.14 19.65
C GLU A 212 -24.35 23.66 19.90
N PRO A 213 -25.38 23.12 19.22
CA PRO A 213 -25.34 21.98 18.29
C PRO A 213 -25.05 22.36 16.82
N TYR A 214 -24.72 23.62 16.52
CA TYR A 214 -24.60 24.10 15.15
C TYR A 214 -23.34 23.60 14.46
N ALA A 215 -22.21 23.51 15.17
CA ALA A 215 -20.96 23.00 14.63
C ALA A 215 -21.11 21.57 14.07
N SER A 216 -21.83 20.69 14.78
CA SER A 216 -22.19 19.35 14.27
C SER A 216 -23.04 19.40 13.00
N ARG A 217 -24.11 20.22 12.98
CA ARG A 217 -24.96 20.38 11.79
C ARG A 217 -24.18 20.96 10.60
N HIS A 218 -23.26 21.87 10.87
CA HIS A 218 -22.40 22.46 9.86
C HIS A 218 -21.49 21.40 9.24
N ALA A 219 -20.84 20.60 10.07
CA ALA A 219 -19.99 19.51 9.62
C ALA A 219 -20.76 18.49 8.78
N GLU A 220 -21.94 18.07 9.21
CA GLU A 220 -22.81 17.17 8.45
C GLU A 220 -23.21 17.78 7.09
N ARG A 221 -23.63 19.05 7.09
CA ARG A 221 -24.03 19.77 5.87
C ARG A 221 -22.90 19.86 4.84
N MET A 222 -21.67 20.12 5.30
CA MET A 222 -20.49 20.26 4.46
C MET A 222 -19.93 18.91 4.01
N ALA A 223 -20.08 17.86 4.82
CA ALA A 223 -19.61 16.52 4.49
C ALA A 223 -20.41 15.91 3.32
N VAL A 224 -21.73 16.13 3.22
CA VAL A 224 -22.58 15.44 2.22
C VAL A 224 -22.05 15.55 0.78
N PRO A 225 -21.77 16.75 0.22
CA PRO A 225 -21.20 16.82 -1.14
C PRO A 225 -19.84 16.12 -1.28
N TRP A 226 -19.03 16.08 -0.22
CA TRP A 226 -17.76 15.36 -0.22
C TRP A 226 -17.97 13.85 -0.25
N LEU A 227 -18.91 13.33 0.53
CA LEU A 227 -19.28 11.92 0.54
C LEU A 227 -19.74 11.46 -0.84
N ASP A 228 -20.51 12.30 -1.55
CA ASP A 228 -20.93 12.03 -2.94
C ASP A 228 -19.74 11.97 -3.90
N ILE A 229 -18.82 12.94 -3.83
CA ILE A 229 -17.60 12.99 -4.66
C ILE A 229 -16.69 11.79 -4.38
N ALA A 230 -16.54 11.41 -3.12
CA ALA A 230 -15.77 10.25 -2.69
C ALA A 230 -16.50 8.92 -2.93
N ARG A 231 -17.77 8.96 -3.38
CA ARG A 231 -18.60 7.80 -3.71
C ARG A 231 -18.89 6.89 -2.52
N TYR A 232 -19.04 7.49 -1.35
CA TYR A 232 -19.43 6.79 -0.14
C TYR A 232 -20.79 6.10 -0.30
N ALA A 233 -20.87 4.87 0.21
CA ALA A 233 -22.11 4.11 0.30
C ALA A 233 -21.99 3.11 1.45
N ASP A 234 -23.12 2.82 2.11
CA ASP A 234 -23.22 1.79 3.15
C ASP A 234 -23.35 0.36 2.58
N THR A 235 -23.27 0.22 1.25
CA THR A 235 -23.38 -1.05 0.52
C THR A 235 -22.31 -1.18 -0.56
N SER A 236 -22.17 -2.38 -1.12
CA SER A 236 -21.14 -2.72 -2.12
C SER A 236 -21.50 -2.21 -3.53
N GLY A 237 -22.78 -2.12 -3.88
CA GLY A 237 -23.29 -1.51 -5.11
C GLY A 237 -23.48 -2.43 -6.31
N ILE A 238 -22.76 -3.56 -6.41
CA ILE A 238 -22.89 -4.52 -7.52
C ILE A 238 -23.54 -5.83 -7.05
N HIS A 239 -24.39 -6.39 -7.90
CA HIS A 239 -25.06 -7.69 -7.74
C HIS A 239 -25.99 -7.79 -6.51
N MET A 240 -25.54 -8.30 -5.34
CA MET A 240 -26.43 -8.40 -4.17
C MET A 240 -26.58 -7.07 -3.43
N ASP A 241 -25.68 -6.12 -3.69
CA ASP A 241 -25.63 -4.85 -2.97
C ASP A 241 -25.55 -5.06 -1.44
N ALA A 242 -24.73 -6.02 -1.00
CA ALA A 242 -24.57 -6.33 0.41
C ALA A 242 -24.01 -5.13 1.19
N GLY A 243 -24.45 -4.98 2.44
CA GLY A 243 -23.98 -3.91 3.33
C GLY A 243 -22.49 -4.02 3.64
N ARG A 244 -21.84 -2.88 3.90
CA ARG A 244 -20.43 -2.77 4.30
C ARG A 244 -20.25 -1.79 5.44
N GLN A 245 -19.27 -2.02 6.30
CA GLN A 245 -18.89 -1.08 7.36
C GLN A 245 -17.86 -0.09 6.85
N MET A 246 -18.31 1.15 6.59
CA MET A 246 -17.45 2.26 6.18
C MET A 246 -17.75 3.56 6.96
N TRP A 247 -18.72 3.52 7.89
CA TRP A 247 -19.21 4.69 8.61
C TRP A 247 -18.14 5.40 9.44
N LEU A 248 -17.11 4.71 9.90
CA LEU A 248 -15.98 5.34 10.60
C LEU A 248 -15.25 6.35 9.71
N TRP A 249 -15.11 6.05 8.42
CA TRP A 249 -14.55 7.00 7.45
C TRP A 249 -15.48 8.21 7.25
N ARG A 250 -16.80 7.98 7.14
CA ARG A 250 -17.79 9.07 7.06
C ARG A 250 -17.72 9.98 8.30
N ASP A 251 -17.66 9.39 9.49
CA ASP A 251 -17.59 10.13 10.75
C ASP A 251 -16.25 10.87 10.86
N TRP A 252 -15.15 10.31 10.34
CA TRP A 252 -13.88 11.01 10.20
C TRP A 252 -14.03 12.25 9.29
N VAL A 253 -14.69 12.15 8.13
CA VAL A 253 -14.96 13.30 7.24
C VAL A 253 -15.76 14.38 7.96
N ILE A 254 -16.83 14.00 8.66
CA ILE A 254 -17.64 14.94 9.45
C ILE A 254 -16.76 15.61 10.50
N ASN A 255 -15.96 14.86 11.25
CA ASN A 255 -15.06 15.42 12.26
C ASN A 255 -13.97 16.32 11.65
N ALA A 256 -13.49 16.04 10.43
CA ALA A 256 -12.54 16.91 9.73
C ALA A 256 -13.15 18.28 9.43
N PHE A 257 -14.40 18.36 8.96
CA PHE A 257 -15.11 19.63 8.80
C PHE A 257 -15.39 20.31 10.15
N ARG A 258 -15.85 19.54 11.15
CA ARG A 258 -16.17 20.07 12.50
C ARG A 258 -14.96 20.70 13.19
N SER A 259 -13.78 20.12 13.01
CA SER A 259 -12.53 20.61 13.59
C SER A 259 -11.80 21.63 12.72
N ASN A 260 -12.37 21.98 11.56
CA ASN A 260 -11.75 22.84 10.55
C ASN A 260 -10.32 22.35 10.20
N LYS A 261 -10.19 21.05 9.91
CA LYS A 261 -8.92 20.42 9.56
C LYS A 261 -8.29 21.15 8.37
N PRO A 262 -6.99 21.50 8.42
CA PRO A 262 -6.29 22.08 7.28
C PRO A 262 -6.45 21.23 6.03
N TYR A 263 -6.73 21.89 4.89
CA TYR A 263 -7.08 21.20 3.65
C TYR A 263 -5.94 20.30 3.13
N ASP A 264 -4.68 20.70 3.33
CA ASP A 264 -3.51 19.89 3.01
C ASP A 264 -3.51 18.56 3.81
N GLN A 265 -3.79 18.61 5.12
CA GLN A 265 -3.87 17.42 5.96
C GLN A 265 -5.08 16.56 5.59
N PHE A 266 -6.22 17.17 5.28
CA PHE A 266 -7.41 16.47 4.81
C PHE A 266 -7.15 15.65 3.53
N ILE A 267 -6.34 16.19 2.60
CA ILE A 267 -5.93 15.46 1.38
C ILE A 267 -4.94 14.35 1.72
N ILE A 268 -3.86 14.67 2.46
CA ILE A 268 -2.77 13.73 2.75
C ILE A 268 -3.30 12.50 3.50
N GLU A 269 -4.11 12.71 4.55
CA GLU A 269 -4.64 11.61 5.35
C GLU A 269 -5.57 10.70 4.54
N GLN A 270 -6.35 11.24 3.59
CA GLN A 270 -7.22 10.42 2.72
C GLN A 270 -6.46 9.64 1.65
N LEU A 271 -5.41 10.22 1.06
CA LEU A 271 -4.67 9.54 0.01
C LEU A 271 -3.65 8.54 0.55
N ALA A 272 -3.06 8.81 1.71
CA ALA A 272 -1.88 8.10 2.20
C ALA A 272 -1.79 8.03 3.74
N GLY A 273 -2.92 8.10 4.46
CA GLY A 273 -2.94 8.07 5.92
C GLY A 273 -2.31 6.82 6.54
N ASP A 274 -2.41 5.68 5.86
CA ASP A 274 -1.77 4.39 6.19
C ASP A 274 -0.26 4.36 5.94
N LEU A 275 0.24 5.26 5.09
CA LEU A 275 1.67 5.39 4.80
C LEU A 275 2.37 6.40 5.70
N ILE A 276 1.64 7.09 6.60
CA ILE A 276 2.22 8.02 7.56
C ILE A 276 3.00 7.22 8.62
N PRO A 277 4.28 7.55 8.90
CA PRO A 277 5.04 6.89 9.96
C PRO A 277 4.34 7.02 11.31
N ASN A 278 4.08 5.88 11.97
CA ASN A 278 3.31 5.80 13.22
C ASN A 278 1.91 6.42 13.10
N ALA A 279 1.21 6.14 11.99
CA ALA A 279 -0.15 6.60 11.75
C ALA A 279 -1.07 6.33 12.95
N THR A 280 -1.85 7.34 13.31
CA THR A 280 -2.94 7.20 14.29
C THR A 280 -4.11 6.41 13.69
N VAL A 281 -4.98 5.86 14.53
CA VAL A 281 -6.19 5.15 14.05
C VAL A 281 -7.04 6.04 13.14
N ASP A 282 -7.18 7.34 13.47
CA ASP A 282 -7.91 8.28 12.63
C ASP A 282 -7.27 8.44 11.23
N GLN A 283 -5.94 8.44 11.13
CA GLN A 283 -5.23 8.52 9.85
C GLN A 283 -5.37 7.21 9.05
N LEU A 284 -5.36 6.06 9.72
CA LEU A 284 -5.66 4.78 9.07
C LEU A 284 -7.11 4.71 8.58
N VAL A 285 -8.05 5.24 9.35
CA VAL A 285 -9.45 5.34 8.93
C VAL A 285 -9.58 6.27 7.73
N ALA A 286 -8.88 7.41 7.72
CA ALA A 286 -8.93 8.40 6.64
C ALA A 286 -8.54 7.83 5.27
N SER A 287 -7.53 6.95 5.21
CA SER A 287 -7.08 6.30 3.96
C SER A 287 -8.14 5.40 3.33
N GLY A 288 -9.23 5.13 4.06
CA GLY A 288 -10.47 4.55 3.56
C GLY A 288 -11.08 5.28 2.35
N PHE A 289 -10.71 6.52 2.04
CA PHE A 289 -11.10 7.18 0.79
C PHE A 289 -10.80 6.29 -0.44
N ASN A 290 -9.65 5.62 -0.46
CA ASN A 290 -9.26 4.69 -1.53
C ASN A 290 -10.13 3.43 -1.62
N ARG A 291 -11.02 3.21 -0.65
CA ARG A 291 -11.87 2.03 -0.49
C ARG A 291 -13.37 2.35 -0.64
N ALA A 292 -13.70 3.62 -0.90
CA ALA A 292 -15.09 4.06 -1.06
C ALA A 292 -15.70 3.63 -2.41
N HIS A 293 -14.88 3.25 -3.39
CA HIS A 293 -15.31 2.74 -4.70
C HIS A 293 -16.32 1.58 -4.57
N VAL A 294 -17.10 1.39 -5.63
CA VAL A 294 -18.12 0.32 -5.74
C VAL A 294 -17.41 -1.03 -5.86
N THR A 295 -17.85 -2.01 -5.07
CA THR A 295 -17.27 -3.36 -5.00
C THR A 295 -18.26 -4.43 -5.42
N SER A 296 -17.74 -5.58 -5.86
CA SER A 296 -18.54 -6.72 -6.31
C SER A 296 -18.51 -7.86 -5.30
N ASP A 297 -19.69 -8.43 -5.08
CA ASP A 297 -19.92 -9.71 -4.42
C ASP A 297 -20.50 -10.74 -5.41
N GLU A 298 -20.38 -10.51 -6.71
CA GLU A 298 -20.99 -11.35 -7.74
C GLU A 298 -20.28 -12.70 -7.87
N GLY A 299 -21.04 -13.79 -7.73
CA GLY A 299 -20.53 -15.14 -7.89
C GLY A 299 -20.27 -15.44 -9.35
N GLY A 300 -19.05 -15.84 -9.69
CA GLY A 300 -18.64 -16.13 -11.07
C GLY A 300 -18.03 -14.94 -11.82
N ALA A 301 -17.91 -13.78 -11.17
CA ALA A 301 -17.03 -12.71 -11.65
C ALA A 301 -15.56 -13.17 -11.70
N ILE A 302 -14.73 -12.41 -12.43
CA ILE A 302 -13.29 -12.64 -12.52
C ILE A 302 -12.60 -11.71 -11.50
N ASP A 303 -11.89 -12.31 -10.54
CA ASP A 303 -11.26 -11.58 -9.43
C ASP A 303 -10.25 -10.53 -9.94
N GLU A 304 -9.41 -10.91 -10.89
CA GLU A 304 -8.41 -10.00 -11.49
C GLU A 304 -9.04 -8.84 -12.28
N GLU A 305 -10.22 -9.05 -12.89
CA GLU A 305 -10.92 -7.99 -13.63
C GLU A 305 -11.37 -6.89 -12.66
N TYR A 306 -12.01 -7.27 -11.56
CA TYR A 306 -12.50 -6.32 -10.57
C TYR A 306 -11.38 -5.62 -9.81
N ARG A 307 -10.26 -6.30 -9.50
CA ARG A 307 -9.08 -5.61 -8.94
C ARG A 307 -8.61 -4.46 -9.84
N LEU A 308 -8.57 -4.68 -11.15
CA LEU A 308 -8.19 -3.64 -12.10
C LEU A 308 -9.25 -2.53 -12.19
N GLU A 309 -10.54 -2.86 -12.21
CA GLU A 309 -11.61 -1.86 -12.21
C GLU A 309 -11.59 -1.00 -10.94
N TYR A 310 -11.27 -1.56 -9.77
CA TYR A 310 -11.11 -0.79 -8.52
C TYR A 310 -9.95 0.20 -8.60
N ALA A 311 -8.82 -0.21 -9.16
CA ALA A 311 -7.69 0.70 -9.40
C ALA A 311 -8.06 1.82 -10.39
N VAL A 312 -8.78 1.49 -11.47
CA VAL A 312 -9.31 2.49 -12.42
C VAL A 312 -10.27 3.45 -11.71
N ASP A 313 -11.13 2.95 -10.84
CA ASP A 313 -12.07 3.77 -10.07
C ASP A 313 -11.35 4.79 -9.18
N ARG A 314 -10.29 4.37 -8.48
CA ARG A 314 -9.44 5.25 -7.68
C ARG A 314 -8.79 6.36 -8.50
N VAL A 315 -8.27 6.02 -9.68
CA VAL A 315 -7.68 7.01 -10.60
C VAL A 315 -8.72 8.05 -10.99
N ASN A 316 -9.92 7.60 -11.37
CA ASN A 316 -11.01 8.48 -11.78
C ASN A 316 -11.46 9.38 -10.63
N THR A 317 -11.69 8.79 -9.46
CA THR A 317 -12.18 9.50 -8.27
C THR A 317 -11.13 10.49 -7.76
N THR A 318 -9.86 10.10 -7.70
CA THR A 318 -8.76 11.02 -7.33
C THR A 318 -8.63 12.18 -8.31
N GLY A 319 -8.67 11.89 -9.62
CA GLY A 319 -8.61 12.91 -10.67
C GLY A 319 -9.75 13.91 -10.57
N ALA A 320 -10.99 13.43 -10.37
CA ALA A 320 -12.14 14.29 -10.23
C ALA A 320 -12.14 15.08 -8.90
N ALA A 321 -11.87 14.41 -7.77
CA ALA A 321 -11.99 14.99 -6.43
C ALA A 321 -10.90 16.02 -6.12
N PHE A 322 -9.65 15.72 -6.46
CA PHE A 322 -8.50 16.54 -6.04
C PHE A 322 -7.89 17.38 -7.16
N LEU A 323 -7.93 16.89 -8.41
CA LEU A 323 -7.35 17.61 -9.55
C LEU A 323 -8.41 18.42 -10.32
N GLY A 324 -9.70 18.10 -10.15
CA GLY A 324 -10.78 18.68 -10.95
C GLY A 324 -10.70 18.27 -12.43
N LEU A 325 -10.09 17.12 -12.73
CA LEU A 325 -9.85 16.63 -14.09
C LEU A 325 -10.61 15.32 -14.36
N SER A 326 -11.19 15.19 -15.55
CA SER A 326 -11.83 13.96 -16.03
C SER A 326 -10.82 12.94 -16.54
N VAL A 327 -9.88 12.52 -15.69
CA VAL A 327 -8.76 11.62 -16.04
C VAL A 327 -9.25 10.32 -16.68
N GLY A 328 -10.45 9.84 -16.33
CA GLY A 328 -11.05 8.64 -16.91
C GLY A 328 -11.27 8.65 -18.43
N CYS A 329 -11.36 9.81 -19.07
CA CYS A 329 -11.38 9.87 -20.54
C CYS A 329 -10.09 9.30 -21.16
N ALA A 330 -8.97 9.39 -20.43
CA ALA A 330 -7.67 8.91 -20.87
C ALA A 330 -7.53 7.38 -20.86
N ARG A 331 -8.54 6.64 -20.37
CA ARG A 331 -8.52 5.17 -20.32
C ARG A 331 -8.42 4.51 -21.69
N CYS A 332 -9.09 5.09 -22.70
CA CYS A 332 -9.24 4.49 -24.03
C CYS A 332 -8.47 5.24 -25.13
N HIS A 333 -8.17 6.52 -24.93
CA HIS A 333 -7.47 7.39 -25.85
C HIS A 333 -6.88 8.57 -25.07
N ASP A 334 -5.90 9.31 -25.60
CA ASP A 334 -5.40 10.51 -24.94
C ASP A 334 -6.56 11.51 -24.66
N HIS A 335 -6.55 12.18 -23.52
CA HIS A 335 -7.67 13.04 -23.10
C HIS A 335 -7.96 14.12 -24.16
N LYS A 336 -9.24 14.31 -24.51
CA LYS A 336 -9.65 15.16 -25.66
C LYS A 336 -9.32 16.64 -25.50
N PHE A 337 -9.18 17.12 -24.27
CA PHE A 337 -9.07 18.56 -23.97
C PHE A 337 -7.96 18.92 -22.97
N ASP A 338 -7.43 17.92 -22.26
CA ASP A 338 -6.52 18.11 -21.13
C ASP A 338 -5.21 17.37 -21.43
N PRO A 339 -4.07 17.82 -20.88
CA PRO A 339 -2.78 17.23 -21.16
C PRO A 339 -2.57 15.94 -20.34
N VAL A 340 -3.48 14.98 -20.50
CA VAL A 340 -3.40 13.66 -19.86
C VAL A 340 -3.39 12.60 -20.95
N THR A 341 -2.28 11.90 -21.08
CA THR A 341 -2.15 10.81 -22.05
C THR A 341 -2.71 9.51 -21.50
N THR A 342 -2.92 8.55 -22.41
CA THR A 342 -3.26 7.17 -22.05
C THR A 342 -2.15 6.56 -21.17
N GLU A 343 -0.89 6.90 -21.44
CA GLU A 343 0.26 6.44 -20.65
C GLU A 343 0.23 6.99 -19.22
N ASP A 344 -0.11 8.27 -19.04
CA ASP A 344 -0.28 8.88 -17.71
C ASP A 344 -1.39 8.17 -16.93
N PHE A 345 -2.52 7.88 -17.59
CA PHE A 345 -3.64 7.17 -16.97
C PHE A 345 -3.23 5.79 -16.44
N TYR A 346 -2.59 4.95 -17.27
CA TYR A 346 -2.18 3.61 -16.84
C TYR A 346 -0.99 3.64 -15.86
N SER A 347 -0.17 4.70 -15.87
CA SER A 347 0.85 4.93 -14.85
C SER A 347 0.22 5.21 -13.47
N LEU A 348 -0.87 5.98 -13.42
CA LEU A 348 -1.65 6.17 -12.20
C LEU A 348 -2.37 4.88 -11.76
N VAL A 349 -2.90 4.10 -12.70
CA VAL A 349 -3.49 2.79 -12.38
C VAL A 349 -2.44 1.89 -11.73
N ALA A 350 -1.20 1.84 -12.26
CA ALA A 350 -0.13 1.06 -11.66
C ALA A 350 0.20 1.49 -10.22
N PHE A 351 0.12 2.78 -9.92
CA PHE A 351 0.28 3.30 -8.56
C PHE A 351 -0.84 2.83 -7.62
N PHE A 352 -2.11 2.96 -8.03
CA PHE A 352 -3.27 2.60 -7.21
C PHE A 352 -3.60 1.10 -7.18
N ASN A 353 -2.98 0.31 -8.06
CA ASN A 353 -3.09 -1.16 -8.09
C ASN A 353 -2.03 -1.82 -7.19
N SER A 354 -1.87 -1.31 -5.97
CA SER A 354 -0.92 -1.78 -4.97
C SER A 354 -1.58 -2.24 -3.66
N ASN A 355 -2.92 -2.19 -3.59
CA ASN A 355 -3.68 -2.59 -2.41
C ASN A 355 -3.92 -4.11 -2.36
N GLU A 356 -3.71 -4.70 -1.18
CA GLU A 356 -3.93 -6.12 -0.92
C GLU A 356 -5.42 -6.45 -0.68
N GLU A 357 -6.26 -6.17 -1.67
CA GLU A 357 -7.71 -6.46 -1.63
C GLU A 357 -8.11 -7.61 -2.56
N PRO A 358 -9.20 -8.34 -2.26
CA PRO A 358 -9.81 -9.22 -3.23
C PRO A 358 -10.58 -8.42 -4.28
N GLY A 359 -10.61 -8.90 -5.52
CA GLY A 359 -11.51 -8.37 -6.55
C GLY A 359 -12.96 -8.75 -6.27
N ILE A 360 -13.20 -9.92 -5.68
CA ILE A 360 -14.54 -10.40 -5.32
C ILE A 360 -14.61 -10.65 -3.82
N TYR A 361 -15.53 -9.94 -3.16
CA TYR A 361 -15.78 -10.16 -1.73
C TYR A 361 -16.69 -11.36 -1.50
N SER A 362 -16.49 -12.05 -0.37
CA SER A 362 -17.33 -13.18 0.02
C SER A 362 -18.81 -12.78 0.09
N GLN A 363 -19.67 -13.65 -0.46
CA GLN A 363 -21.13 -13.48 -0.56
C GLN A 363 -21.89 -13.61 0.77
N LEU A 364 -21.22 -13.53 1.91
CA LEU A 364 -21.91 -13.60 3.20
C LEU A 364 -22.66 -12.28 3.40
N PRO A 365 -24.01 -12.29 3.45
CA PRO A 365 -24.79 -11.08 3.65
C PRO A 365 -24.68 -10.66 5.11
N ASP A 366 -23.65 -9.87 5.40
CA ASP A 366 -23.45 -9.26 6.72
C ASP A 366 -23.26 -7.76 6.54
N ALA A 367 -24.31 -7.00 6.85
CA ALA A 367 -24.28 -5.54 6.81
C ALA A 367 -23.26 -4.94 7.80
N TYR A 368 -22.78 -5.74 8.76
CA TYR A 368 -21.78 -5.36 9.76
C TYR A 368 -20.35 -5.79 9.41
N ARG A 369 -20.12 -6.29 8.19
CA ARG A 369 -18.78 -6.67 7.75
C ARG A 369 -17.96 -5.47 7.28
N ALA A 370 -16.75 -5.33 7.83
CA ALA A 370 -15.71 -4.51 7.24
C ALA A 370 -15.00 -5.31 6.14
N LEU A 371 -14.95 -4.78 4.91
CA LEU A 371 -14.35 -5.44 3.77
C LEU A 371 -12.82 -5.42 3.86
N GLU A 372 -12.16 -6.55 3.58
CA GLU A 372 -10.71 -6.71 3.72
C GLU A 372 -9.92 -5.92 2.66
N PRO A 373 -8.75 -5.35 2.99
CA PRO A 373 -8.15 -5.32 4.32
C PRO A 373 -8.93 -4.39 5.26
N SER A 374 -9.08 -4.80 6.50
CA SER A 374 -9.80 -4.06 7.53
C SER A 374 -8.90 -3.86 8.76
N ILE A 375 -9.26 -2.89 9.58
CA ILE A 375 -8.61 -2.61 10.86
C ILE A 375 -9.64 -2.73 11.97
N ASP A 376 -9.19 -3.24 13.12
CA ASP A 376 -9.97 -3.17 14.34
C ASP A 376 -9.83 -1.78 14.95
N VAL A 377 -10.94 -1.05 15.00
CA VAL A 377 -11.00 0.27 15.63
C VAL A 377 -11.58 0.10 17.04
N PRO A 378 -10.79 0.31 18.10
CA PRO A 378 -11.30 0.29 19.46
C PRO A 378 -12.40 1.31 19.64
N ARG A 379 -13.47 0.93 20.34
CA ARG A 379 -14.49 1.89 20.71
C ARG A 379 -13.90 2.88 21.72
N PRO A 380 -14.22 4.18 21.65
CA PRO A 380 -13.68 5.17 22.59
C PRO A 380 -13.86 4.80 24.06
N GLU A 381 -14.97 4.13 24.42
CA GLU A 381 -15.23 3.65 25.78
C GLU A 381 -14.27 2.55 26.26
N ASP A 382 -13.63 1.81 25.35
CA ASP A 382 -12.68 0.74 25.66
C ASP A 382 -11.26 1.24 25.87
N ALA A 383 -10.96 2.51 25.52
CA ALA A 383 -9.62 3.09 25.64
C ALA A 383 -9.01 2.98 27.06
N PRO A 384 -9.76 3.24 28.16
CA PRO A 384 -9.24 3.04 29.52
C PRO A 384 -8.89 1.58 29.80
N ARG A 385 -9.68 0.63 29.29
CA ARG A 385 -9.45 -0.81 29.47
C ARG A 385 -8.21 -1.27 28.70
N LEU A 386 -8.05 -0.83 27.45
CA LEU A 386 -6.87 -1.14 26.64
C LEU A 386 -5.59 -0.62 27.28
N ALA A 387 -5.60 0.58 27.85
CA ALA A 387 -4.44 1.13 28.56
C ALA A 387 -4.03 0.25 29.77
N ILE A 388 -5.00 -0.25 30.53
CA ILE A 388 -4.75 -1.17 31.66
C ILE A 388 -4.13 -2.47 31.15
N LEU A 389 -4.68 -3.06 30.08
CA LEU A 389 -4.19 -4.31 29.51
C LEU A 389 -2.77 -4.16 28.95
N ALA A 390 -2.49 -3.08 28.22
CA ALA A 390 -1.15 -2.79 27.71
C ALA A 390 -0.12 -2.64 28.83
N GLN A 391 -0.50 -1.99 29.95
CA GLN A 391 0.37 -1.89 31.12
C GLN A 391 0.59 -3.25 31.79
N ALA A 392 -0.44 -4.08 31.89
CA ALA A 392 -0.33 -5.44 32.44
C ALA A 392 0.56 -6.32 31.57
N GLU A 393 0.42 -6.25 30.25
CA GLU A 393 1.29 -6.97 29.30
C GLU A 393 2.74 -6.54 29.43
N ALA A 394 3.01 -5.23 29.45
CA ALA A 394 4.36 -4.71 29.61
C ALA A 394 5.01 -5.18 30.93
N ARG A 395 4.24 -5.25 32.01
CA ARG A 395 4.70 -5.81 33.29
C ARG A 395 5.00 -7.30 33.19
N ALA A 396 4.08 -8.08 32.62
CA ALA A 396 4.27 -9.52 32.45
C ALA A 396 5.51 -9.84 31.59
N ARG A 397 5.74 -9.09 30.51
CA ARG A 397 6.97 -9.21 29.68
C ARG A 397 8.22 -8.86 30.47
N ALA A 398 8.20 -7.77 31.24
CA ALA A 398 9.32 -7.39 32.09
C ALA A 398 9.61 -8.42 33.20
N GLU A 399 8.59 -9.07 33.75
CA GLU A 399 8.72 -10.17 34.72
C GLU A 399 9.30 -11.42 34.05
N GLN A 400 8.84 -11.77 32.84
CA GLN A 400 9.38 -12.89 32.06
C GLN A 400 10.88 -12.70 31.74
N ASP A 401 11.27 -11.52 31.28
CA ASP A 401 12.67 -11.20 30.95
C ASP A 401 13.53 -11.04 32.22
N GLY A 402 12.87 -10.78 33.35
CA GLY A 402 13.46 -10.57 34.67
C GLY A 402 13.55 -11.83 35.54
N ALA A 403 13.64 -13.03 34.93
CA ALA A 403 13.73 -14.29 35.67
C ALA A 403 14.74 -14.17 36.83
N GLY A 404 14.23 -14.35 38.05
CA GLY A 404 14.99 -14.07 39.27
C GLY A 404 16.13 -15.06 39.48
N GLU A 405 17.10 -14.74 40.32
CA GLU A 405 18.20 -15.67 40.64
C GLU A 405 17.68 -16.99 41.25
N ALA A 406 16.53 -16.98 41.92
CA ALA A 406 15.88 -18.18 42.42
C ALA A 406 15.35 -19.08 41.28
N GLU A 407 14.67 -18.51 40.28
CA GLU A 407 14.15 -19.27 39.14
C GLU A 407 15.28 -19.81 38.26
N LYS A 408 16.37 -19.04 38.10
CA LYS A 408 17.59 -19.53 37.46
C LYS A 408 18.22 -20.68 38.23
N ALA A 409 18.24 -20.61 39.56
CA ALA A 409 18.73 -21.70 40.41
C ALA A 409 17.84 -22.95 40.31
N ASP A 410 16.51 -22.78 40.31
CA ASP A 410 15.55 -23.87 40.15
C ASP A 410 15.67 -24.53 38.77
N LEU A 411 15.82 -23.74 37.70
CA LEU A 411 16.11 -24.26 36.36
C LEU A 411 17.44 -25.02 36.32
N ALA A 412 18.49 -24.49 36.96
CA ALA A 412 19.79 -25.17 37.03
C ALA A 412 19.69 -26.49 37.79
N LEU A 413 18.93 -26.55 38.88
CA LEU A 413 18.65 -27.77 39.63
C LEU A 413 17.83 -28.77 38.80
N PHE A 414 16.80 -28.30 38.11
CA PHE A 414 15.99 -29.14 37.21
C PHE A 414 16.83 -29.72 36.08
N VAL A 415 17.68 -28.92 35.42
CA VAL A 415 18.58 -29.39 34.37
C VAL A 415 19.61 -30.39 34.94
N ALA A 416 20.16 -30.12 36.12
CA ALA A 416 21.09 -31.03 36.78
C ALA A 416 20.44 -32.38 37.15
N ASP A 417 19.21 -32.37 37.69
CA ASP A 417 18.45 -33.58 38.00
C ASP A 417 18.04 -34.33 36.73
N THR A 418 17.62 -33.62 35.69
CA THR A 418 17.24 -34.23 34.40
C THR A 418 18.43 -34.89 33.71
N ARG A 419 19.62 -34.31 33.83
CA ARG A 419 20.87 -34.89 33.30
C ARG A 419 21.50 -35.93 34.25
N ALA A 420 20.97 -36.09 35.46
CA ALA A 420 21.54 -37.01 36.44
C ALA A 420 21.45 -38.45 35.92
N GLY A 421 22.58 -39.14 35.93
CA GLY A 421 22.67 -40.51 35.45
C GLY A 421 22.81 -40.65 33.93
N VAL A 422 23.05 -39.57 33.17
CA VAL A 422 23.51 -39.61 31.78
C VAL A 422 24.93 -39.04 31.71
N HIS A 423 25.88 -39.82 31.19
CA HIS A 423 27.28 -39.45 31.16
C HIS A 423 27.89 -39.75 29.79
N ALA A 424 28.45 -38.71 29.15
CA ALA A 424 29.24 -38.87 27.94
C ALA A 424 30.48 -39.73 28.22
N VAL A 425 30.79 -40.66 27.32
CA VAL A 425 32.01 -41.46 27.43
C VAL A 425 33.13 -40.83 26.61
N PRO A 426 34.39 -40.87 27.07
CA PRO A 426 35.52 -40.39 26.29
C PRO A 426 35.70 -41.29 25.06
N VAL A 427 35.85 -40.67 23.90
CA VAL A 427 36.09 -41.35 22.62
C VAL A 427 37.27 -40.73 21.89
N THR A 428 37.94 -41.52 21.06
CA THR A 428 38.90 -41.03 20.07
C THR A 428 38.42 -41.40 18.68
N ILE A 429 38.32 -40.42 17.76
CA ILE A 429 38.05 -40.70 16.34
C ILE A 429 39.31 -41.30 15.73
N THR A 430 39.21 -42.52 15.20
CA THR A 430 40.34 -43.20 14.54
C THR A 430 40.31 -43.07 13.03
N SER A 431 39.11 -42.98 12.45
CA SER A 431 38.93 -42.70 11.03
C SER A 431 37.53 -42.17 10.76
N ALA A 432 37.39 -41.45 9.66
CA ALA A 432 36.10 -41.08 9.09
C ALA A 432 36.22 -41.19 7.57
N HIS A 433 35.25 -41.82 6.92
CA HIS A 433 35.23 -41.97 5.47
C HIS A 433 33.83 -41.81 4.90
N SER A 434 33.76 -41.30 3.68
CA SER A 434 32.54 -41.23 2.88
C SER A 434 32.60 -42.32 1.82
N ARG A 435 31.43 -42.88 1.49
CA ARG A 435 31.29 -43.86 0.41
C ARG A 435 31.35 -43.20 -0.97
N ASP A 436 30.70 -42.04 -1.13
CA ASP A 436 30.44 -41.41 -2.43
C ASP A 436 31.31 -40.16 -2.69
N GLY A 437 32.34 -39.94 -1.86
CA GLY A 437 33.51 -39.11 -2.21
C GLY A 437 33.67 -37.79 -1.45
N ALA A 438 32.87 -37.52 -0.40
CA ALA A 438 33.12 -36.41 0.49
C ALA A 438 34.42 -36.59 1.30
N THR A 439 35.11 -35.50 1.60
CA THR A 439 36.31 -35.54 2.45
C THR A 439 35.90 -35.32 3.90
N LEU A 440 36.05 -36.35 4.74
CA LEU A 440 35.74 -36.28 6.18
C LEU A 440 37.02 -36.06 7.01
N THR A 441 37.07 -34.95 7.75
CA THR A 441 38.24 -34.56 8.55
C THR A 441 37.87 -34.41 10.02
N ALA A 442 38.49 -35.23 10.88
CA ALA A 442 38.36 -35.09 12.33
C ALA A 442 38.94 -33.76 12.83
N GLN A 443 38.24 -33.12 13.76
CA GLN A 443 38.57 -31.82 14.34
C GLN A 443 39.06 -31.97 15.78
N ALA A 444 39.76 -30.96 16.29
CA ALA A 444 40.31 -30.96 17.65
C ALA A 444 39.22 -31.01 18.75
N ASP A 445 38.01 -30.59 18.43
CA ASP A 445 36.85 -30.60 19.33
C ASP A 445 36.05 -31.93 19.27
N GLY A 446 36.61 -32.96 18.64
CA GLY A 446 35.97 -34.27 18.52
C GLY A 446 34.85 -34.35 17.48
N SER A 447 34.63 -33.31 16.67
CA SER A 447 33.71 -33.36 15.53
C SER A 447 34.39 -33.84 14.25
N VAL A 448 33.61 -34.19 13.22
CA VAL A 448 34.05 -34.55 11.88
C VAL A 448 33.45 -33.56 10.90
N LEU A 449 34.31 -32.85 10.17
CA LEU A 449 33.94 -31.88 9.14
C LEU A 449 33.96 -32.55 7.75
N ALA A 450 32.82 -32.52 7.06
CA ALA A 450 32.68 -32.92 5.67
C ALA A 450 32.97 -31.74 4.73
N SER A 451 33.82 -31.98 3.74
CA SER A 451 34.33 -30.98 2.79
C SER A 451 34.59 -31.61 1.41
N GLY A 452 35.09 -30.83 0.46
CA GLY A 452 35.37 -31.33 -0.90
C GLY A 452 34.09 -31.67 -1.67
N THR A 453 34.06 -32.81 -2.35
CA THR A 453 32.89 -33.25 -3.14
C THR A 453 31.64 -33.33 -2.27
N SER A 454 30.52 -32.84 -2.79
CA SER A 454 29.20 -32.96 -2.17
C SER A 454 28.34 -33.82 -3.09
N PRO A 455 28.36 -35.15 -2.95
CA PRO A 455 27.60 -36.03 -3.80
C PRO A 455 26.09 -35.88 -3.54
N ALA A 456 25.25 -36.31 -4.48
CA ALA A 456 23.80 -36.20 -4.34
C ALA A 456 23.28 -36.98 -3.12
N ARG A 457 23.86 -38.16 -2.88
CA ARG A 457 23.67 -39.06 -1.74
C ARG A 457 25.03 -39.48 -1.20
N ASP A 458 25.11 -39.85 0.07
CA ASP A 458 26.35 -40.34 0.65
C ASP A 458 26.08 -41.24 1.86
N GLU A 459 27.13 -41.91 2.31
CA GLU A 459 27.18 -42.65 3.56
C GLU A 459 28.46 -42.24 4.28
N HIS A 460 28.34 -41.61 5.44
CA HIS A 460 29.49 -41.21 6.26
C HIS A 460 29.68 -42.22 7.38
N THR A 461 30.82 -42.89 7.40
CA THR A 461 31.20 -43.81 8.47
C THR A 461 32.28 -43.17 9.34
N ILE A 462 31.98 -42.99 10.62
CA ILE A 462 32.86 -42.44 11.64
C ILE A 462 33.22 -43.58 12.60
N VAL A 463 34.52 -43.84 12.76
CA VAL A 463 35.03 -44.88 13.64
C VAL A 463 35.60 -44.25 14.90
N LEU A 464 35.02 -44.61 16.04
CA LEU A 464 35.39 -44.15 17.37
C LEU A 464 36.00 -45.30 18.17
N ARG A 465 36.91 -44.99 19.09
CA ARG A 465 37.40 -45.95 20.10
C ARG A 465 37.16 -45.46 21.51
N THR A 466 36.76 -46.37 22.39
CA THR A 466 36.54 -46.10 23.81
C THR A 466 36.80 -47.34 24.65
N ASP A 467 37.22 -47.15 25.91
CA ASP A 467 37.32 -48.20 26.91
C ASP A 467 36.02 -48.36 27.73
N ALA A 468 35.00 -47.54 27.43
CA ALA A 468 33.73 -47.57 28.12
C ALA A 468 32.91 -48.82 27.76
N ARG A 469 32.09 -49.24 28.74
CA ARG A 469 31.11 -50.33 28.65
C ARG A 469 29.73 -49.79 28.99
N ASP A 470 28.71 -50.62 28.85
CA ASP A 470 27.34 -50.31 29.28
C ASP A 470 26.79 -49.00 28.69
N MET A 471 27.23 -48.67 27.47
CA MET A 471 26.71 -47.51 26.75
C MET A 471 25.27 -47.76 26.36
N ARG A 472 24.44 -46.72 26.43
CA ARG A 472 23.00 -46.80 26.15
C ARG A 472 22.49 -45.76 25.18
N LEU A 473 23.14 -44.60 25.09
CA LEU A 473 22.73 -43.54 24.19
C LEU A 473 23.84 -43.19 23.21
N ILE A 474 23.45 -42.72 22.03
CA ILE A 474 24.29 -42.01 21.08
C ILE A 474 23.71 -40.62 20.91
N MET A 475 24.48 -39.58 21.25
CA MET A 475 24.15 -38.20 20.92
C MET A 475 24.82 -37.83 19.60
N LEU A 476 24.02 -37.40 18.63
CA LEU A 476 24.45 -36.84 17.36
C LEU A 476 24.23 -35.33 17.38
N GLU A 477 25.30 -34.56 17.30
CA GLU A 477 25.25 -33.11 17.12
C GLU A 477 25.56 -32.79 15.66
N ALA A 478 24.69 -32.04 14.98
CA ALA A 478 25.01 -31.38 13.72
C ALA A 478 25.36 -29.92 14.00
N LEU A 479 26.62 -29.57 13.79
CA LEU A 479 27.19 -28.28 14.17
C LEU A 479 27.20 -27.33 12.97
N THR A 480 26.96 -26.05 13.22
CA THR A 480 27.15 -25.00 12.22
C THR A 480 28.64 -24.82 11.91
N ASP A 481 28.98 -24.57 10.64
CA ASP A 481 30.34 -24.24 10.25
C ASP A 481 30.35 -23.12 9.21
N ALA A 482 31.29 -22.19 9.36
CA ALA A 482 31.41 -21.02 8.48
C ALA A 482 31.77 -21.40 7.02
N THR A 483 32.24 -22.63 6.80
CA THR A 483 32.56 -23.15 5.47
C THR A 483 31.34 -23.72 4.73
N HIS A 484 30.19 -23.87 5.40
CA HIS A 484 28.95 -24.36 4.81
C HIS A 484 27.99 -23.22 4.44
N ALA A 485 27.03 -23.52 3.56
CA ALA A 485 26.09 -22.52 3.06
C ALA A 485 25.36 -21.82 4.21
N GLN A 486 25.39 -20.48 4.19
CA GLN A 486 24.72 -19.63 5.17
C GLN A 486 25.11 -19.91 6.64
N ASN A 487 26.30 -20.48 6.90
CA ASN A 487 26.75 -20.89 8.24
C ASN A 487 25.76 -21.86 8.93
N ARG A 488 25.16 -22.76 8.16
CA ARG A 488 24.16 -23.75 8.62
C ARG A 488 24.78 -25.13 8.84
N VAL A 489 23.97 -26.09 9.27
CA VAL A 489 24.42 -27.45 9.60
C VAL A 489 24.57 -28.37 8.38
N GLY A 490 23.98 -28.01 7.24
CA GLY A 490 23.92 -28.84 6.04
C GLY A 490 24.82 -28.38 4.89
N ARG A 491 25.14 -29.32 4.00
CA ARG A 491 25.98 -29.07 2.81
C ARG A 491 25.18 -28.68 1.56
N ALA A 492 23.85 -28.75 1.60
CA ALA A 492 23.01 -28.30 0.51
C ALA A 492 23.14 -26.77 0.31
N PRO A 493 22.90 -26.22 -0.89
CA PRO A 493 22.99 -24.78 -1.15
C PRO A 493 22.11 -23.89 -0.26
N ASN A 494 20.98 -24.43 0.23
CA ASN A 494 20.07 -23.77 1.17
C ASN A 494 20.47 -23.98 2.66
N GLY A 495 21.55 -24.71 2.93
CA GLY A 495 22.03 -25.02 4.28
C GLY A 495 21.25 -26.11 5.02
N ASN A 496 20.27 -26.77 4.39
CA ASN A 496 19.49 -27.83 5.02
C ASN A 496 20.21 -29.19 5.00
N ALA A 497 19.79 -30.10 5.89
CA ALA A 497 20.27 -31.47 5.95
C ALA A 497 19.12 -32.43 6.28
N VAL A 498 19.24 -33.66 5.79
CA VAL A 498 18.25 -34.73 6.00
C VAL A 498 19.01 -36.03 6.24
N LEU A 499 18.75 -36.69 7.37
CA LEU A 499 19.35 -37.98 7.71
C LEU A 499 18.35 -39.11 7.40
N ASP A 500 18.76 -40.07 6.58
CA ASP A 500 17.95 -41.27 6.30
C ASP A 500 17.98 -42.23 7.49
N SER A 501 19.18 -42.54 7.98
CA SER A 501 19.33 -43.44 9.12
C SER A 501 20.68 -43.31 9.80
N ILE A 502 20.73 -43.71 11.07
CA ILE A 502 21.97 -43.92 11.82
C ILE A 502 22.08 -45.40 12.19
N GLU A 503 23.23 -46.00 11.88
CA GLU A 503 23.56 -47.38 12.24
C GLU A 503 24.80 -47.41 13.13
N VAL A 504 24.80 -48.32 14.11
CA VAL A 504 25.88 -48.42 15.10
C VAL A 504 26.32 -49.87 15.24
N GLU A 505 27.60 -50.13 15.01
CA GLU A 505 28.23 -51.42 15.27
C GLU A 505 29.29 -51.27 16.37
N ALA A 506 29.25 -52.13 17.38
CA ALA A 506 30.28 -52.25 18.40
C ALA A 506 31.18 -53.44 18.05
N ILE A 507 32.49 -53.25 18.04
CA ILE A 507 33.49 -54.28 17.71
C ILE A 507 34.50 -54.37 18.87
N SER A 508 34.76 -55.58 19.36
CA SER A 508 35.75 -55.81 20.42
C SER A 508 37.17 -55.58 19.91
N LEU A 509 37.94 -54.75 20.61
CA LEU A 509 39.37 -54.55 20.28
C LEU A 509 40.23 -55.77 20.65
N ARG A 510 39.75 -56.63 21.56
CA ARG A 510 40.45 -57.87 21.96
C ARG A 510 40.22 -59.01 20.99
N ASP A 511 39.01 -59.12 20.45
CA ASP A 511 38.60 -60.18 19.53
C ASP A 511 37.67 -59.58 18.46
N PRO A 512 38.20 -59.11 17.32
CA PRO A 512 37.41 -58.48 16.26
C PRO A 512 36.31 -59.38 15.67
N ALA A 513 36.34 -60.70 15.90
CA ALA A 513 35.24 -61.59 15.53
C ALA A 513 33.98 -61.36 16.39
N GLN A 514 34.12 -60.74 17.56
CA GLN A 514 33.01 -60.29 18.41
C GLN A 514 32.58 -58.89 17.95
N THR A 515 31.58 -58.88 17.07
CA THR A 515 30.90 -57.68 16.59
C THR A 515 29.42 -57.76 16.95
N GLU A 516 28.86 -56.67 17.47
CA GLU A 516 27.45 -56.51 17.80
C GLU A 516 26.87 -55.34 16.99
N LYS A 517 25.79 -55.60 16.25
CA LYS A 517 24.95 -54.53 15.69
C LYS A 517 24.06 -54.00 16.81
N VAL A 518 24.22 -52.73 17.16
CA VAL A 518 23.47 -52.09 18.24
C VAL A 518 22.09 -51.72 17.72
N ASN A 519 21.05 -52.35 18.29
CA ASN A 519 19.67 -52.06 17.93
C ASN A 519 19.19 -50.78 18.62
N LEU A 520 18.95 -49.72 17.84
CA LEU A 520 18.42 -48.45 18.34
C LEU A 520 16.89 -48.50 18.33
N VAL A 521 16.27 -48.20 19.47
CA VAL A 521 14.83 -48.37 19.69
C VAL A 521 14.16 -47.11 20.21
N TRP A 522 14.83 -45.97 20.24
CA TRP A 522 14.22 -44.70 20.63
C TRP A 522 15.08 -43.56 20.09
N ALA A 523 14.45 -42.45 19.70
CA ALA A 523 15.16 -41.26 19.31
C ALA A 523 14.40 -39.98 19.68
N TRP A 524 15.13 -38.90 19.94
CA TRP A 524 14.59 -37.56 20.16
C TRP A 524 15.52 -36.51 19.57
N ALA A 525 14.97 -35.41 19.07
CA ALA A 525 15.72 -34.30 18.51
C ALA A 525 15.23 -32.96 19.08
N ASP A 526 16.15 -32.00 19.18
CA ASP A 526 15.83 -30.63 19.55
C ASP A 526 15.01 -29.89 18.48
N TYR A 527 15.06 -30.38 17.24
CA TYR A 527 14.30 -29.82 16.13
C TYR A 527 13.91 -30.91 15.11
N GLU A 528 12.65 -30.83 14.66
CA GLU A 528 12.09 -31.67 13.59
C GLU A 528 11.31 -30.78 12.62
N GLN A 529 11.43 -31.02 11.32
CA GLN A 529 10.74 -30.23 10.32
C GLN A 529 9.23 -30.54 10.31
N GLU A 530 8.40 -29.52 10.51
CA GLU A 530 6.96 -29.66 10.78
C GLU A 530 6.10 -29.99 9.54
N ASN A 531 6.57 -29.70 8.33
CA ASN A 531 5.79 -29.81 7.09
C ASN A 531 5.87 -31.21 6.44
N GLY A 532 5.67 -32.25 7.23
CA GLY A 532 5.69 -33.64 6.79
C GLY A 532 6.05 -34.60 7.92
N ASP A 533 6.25 -35.88 7.58
CA ASP A 533 6.72 -36.90 8.51
C ASP A 533 8.26 -36.93 8.54
N PHE A 534 8.86 -35.91 9.16
CA PHE A 534 10.31 -35.73 9.24
C PHE A 534 10.87 -35.95 10.64
N HIS A 535 10.22 -36.80 11.44
CA HIS A 535 10.61 -37.07 12.83
C HIS A 535 11.94 -37.83 12.92
N VAL A 536 12.72 -37.58 13.96
CA VAL A 536 14.03 -38.21 14.21
C VAL A 536 13.94 -39.73 14.36
N VAL A 537 12.81 -40.25 14.86
CA VAL A 537 12.57 -41.70 14.96
C VAL A 537 12.58 -42.39 13.60
N ASN A 538 12.34 -41.65 12.52
CA ASN A 538 12.45 -42.19 11.17
C ASN A 538 13.89 -42.58 10.81
N ALA A 539 14.90 -41.98 11.49
CA ALA A 539 16.31 -42.33 11.31
C ALA A 539 16.75 -43.61 12.06
N LEU A 540 15.85 -44.31 12.74
CA LEU A 540 16.16 -45.59 13.39
C LEU A 540 16.29 -46.76 12.40
N THR A 541 15.63 -46.67 11.25
CA THR A 541 15.57 -47.77 10.26
C THR A 541 15.92 -47.27 8.87
N LYS A 542 16.93 -47.89 8.25
CA LYS A 542 17.40 -47.56 6.90
C LYS A 542 16.42 -47.99 5.81
N GLY A 543 16.23 -47.15 4.78
CA GLY A 543 15.63 -47.56 3.51
C GLY A 543 14.11 -47.69 3.47
N GLU A 544 13.39 -47.13 4.45
CA GLU A 544 11.92 -47.09 4.45
C GLU A 544 11.33 -45.84 3.77
N GLY A 545 12.19 -45.00 3.16
CA GLY A 545 11.78 -43.73 2.55
C GLY A 545 11.32 -42.66 3.54
N ARG A 546 11.52 -42.90 4.85
CA ARG A 546 11.22 -42.00 5.96
C ARG A 546 12.52 -41.48 6.54
N GLN A 547 12.60 -40.18 6.84
CA GLN A 547 13.87 -39.50 7.10
C GLN A 547 13.70 -38.41 8.15
N TRP A 548 14.77 -38.02 8.81
CA TRP A 548 14.80 -36.87 9.72
C TRP A 548 15.28 -35.63 8.99
N ALA A 549 14.44 -34.58 8.92
CA ALA A 549 14.83 -33.29 8.36
C ALA A 549 14.89 -32.22 9.46
N VAL A 550 15.94 -31.40 9.43
CA VAL A 550 16.26 -30.48 10.55
C VAL A 550 15.88 -29.01 10.30
N ARG A 551 15.23 -28.72 9.17
CA ARG A 551 14.75 -27.38 8.75
C ARG A 551 15.79 -26.26 8.90
N SER A 552 17.06 -26.56 8.64
CA SER A 552 18.14 -25.59 8.89
C SER A 552 18.20 -24.44 7.88
N HIS A 553 17.42 -24.52 6.80
CA HIS A 553 17.26 -23.45 5.81
C HIS A 553 16.38 -22.29 6.31
N GLU A 554 15.59 -22.50 7.35
CA GLU A 554 14.72 -21.47 7.93
C GLU A 554 15.14 -21.14 9.37
N VAL A 555 15.51 -22.15 10.17
CA VAL A 555 15.88 -21.95 11.59
C VAL A 555 17.39 -22.06 11.78
N GLU A 556 17.99 -21.06 12.42
CA GLU A 556 19.43 -21.01 12.70
C GLU A 556 19.87 -21.96 13.81
N GLY A 557 21.17 -22.11 13.98
CA GLY A 557 21.77 -22.87 15.09
C GLY A 557 22.13 -24.32 14.77
N SER A 558 22.78 -24.96 15.73
CA SER A 558 23.13 -26.39 15.67
C SER A 558 21.89 -27.26 15.92
N ARG A 559 22.04 -28.58 15.73
CA ARG A 559 20.99 -29.58 15.98
C ARG A 559 21.53 -30.71 16.82
N THR A 560 20.68 -31.29 17.64
CA THR A 560 21.03 -32.38 18.54
C THR A 560 19.97 -33.46 18.45
N ALA A 561 20.41 -34.70 18.26
CA ALA A 561 19.58 -35.88 18.40
C ALA A 561 20.19 -36.87 19.38
N PHE A 562 19.34 -37.57 20.12
CA PHE A 562 19.68 -38.71 20.95
C PHE A 562 19.06 -39.97 20.36
N PHE A 563 19.80 -41.07 20.41
CA PHE A 563 19.34 -42.39 20.01
C PHE A 563 19.62 -43.37 21.15
N ALA A 564 18.62 -44.14 21.60
CA ALA A 564 18.81 -45.12 22.66
C ALA A 564 18.87 -46.55 22.12
N ALA A 565 19.81 -47.32 22.63
CA ALA A 565 19.94 -48.74 22.36
C ALA A 565 18.99 -49.57 23.24
N GLU A 566 18.45 -50.63 22.65
CA GLU A 566 17.57 -51.60 23.33
C GLU A 566 18.25 -52.19 24.57
N LYS A 567 19.56 -52.47 24.46
CA LYS A 567 20.39 -53.08 25.50
C LYS A 567 21.71 -52.32 25.65
N PRO A 568 22.37 -52.39 26.83
CA PRO A 568 23.71 -51.87 26.99
C PRO A 568 24.70 -52.55 26.03
N PHE A 569 25.62 -51.77 25.46
CA PHE A 569 26.64 -52.26 24.52
C PHE A 569 28.06 -51.80 24.90
N GLY A 570 29.07 -52.48 24.35
CA GLY A 570 30.49 -52.25 24.58
C GLY A 570 31.22 -53.45 25.20
N PHE A 571 32.52 -53.57 24.92
CA PHE A 571 33.33 -54.73 25.27
C PHE A 571 34.42 -54.44 26.31
N ASP A 572 34.75 -55.47 27.08
CA ASP A 572 35.88 -55.46 28.00
C ASP A 572 37.22 -55.38 27.27
N GLY A 573 38.04 -54.39 27.66
CA GLY A 573 39.34 -54.16 27.03
C GLY A 573 39.30 -53.34 25.75
N GLY A 574 38.20 -52.63 25.52
CA GLY A 574 38.08 -51.59 24.50
C GLY A 574 37.10 -51.96 23.39
N THR A 575 36.37 -50.94 22.94
CA THR A 575 35.34 -51.02 21.90
C THR A 575 35.71 -50.08 20.76
N GLU A 576 35.68 -50.59 19.54
CA GLU A 576 35.61 -49.77 18.34
C GLU A 576 34.13 -49.62 17.94
N LEU A 577 33.65 -48.39 17.86
CA LEU A 577 32.29 -48.07 17.43
C LEU A 577 32.34 -47.57 16.00
N ARG A 578 31.64 -48.26 15.10
CA ARG A 578 31.42 -47.81 13.73
C ARG A 578 30.04 -47.16 13.67
N ILE A 579 30.02 -45.85 13.47
CA ILE A 579 28.80 -45.05 13.33
C ILE A 579 28.62 -44.70 11.87
N THR A 580 27.55 -45.18 11.26
CA THR A 580 27.23 -44.94 9.86
C THR A 580 26.02 -44.02 9.76
N LEU A 581 26.22 -42.85 9.17
CA LEU A 581 25.17 -41.87 8.87
C LEU A 581 24.82 -41.97 7.39
N ASN A 582 23.59 -42.39 7.09
CA ASN A 582 23.10 -42.57 5.73
C ASN A 582 22.36 -41.31 5.26
N TYR A 583 22.71 -40.82 4.07
CA TYR A 583 22.07 -39.66 3.45
C TYR A 583 21.43 -40.08 2.12
N ASP A 584 20.20 -40.59 2.20
CA ASP A 584 19.41 -41.01 1.02
C ASP A 584 18.22 -40.05 0.71
N SER A 585 18.36 -38.76 1.07
CA SER A 585 17.29 -37.75 0.91
C SER A 585 16.84 -37.60 -0.53
N PRO A 586 15.55 -37.48 -0.90
CA PRO A 586 15.16 -37.20 -2.29
C PRO A 586 15.77 -35.90 -2.86
N TYR A 587 16.25 -35.00 -1.99
CA TYR A 587 16.91 -33.76 -2.36
C TYR A 587 18.44 -33.88 -2.33
N ASP A 588 19.07 -33.46 -3.43
CA ASP A 588 20.52 -33.56 -3.59
C ASP A 588 21.29 -32.82 -2.51
N GLN A 589 22.39 -33.44 -2.05
CA GLN A 589 23.38 -32.86 -1.15
C GLN A 589 22.88 -32.51 0.26
N HIS A 590 21.67 -32.94 0.62
CA HIS A 590 21.08 -32.71 1.95
C HIS A 590 21.70 -33.63 3.01
N MET A 591 23.00 -33.45 3.26
CA MET A 591 23.77 -34.16 4.27
C MET A 591 24.33 -33.18 5.31
N PHE A 592 24.58 -33.67 6.52
CA PHE A 592 25.22 -32.85 7.54
C PHE A 592 26.65 -32.48 7.13
N GLY A 593 27.01 -31.22 7.36
CA GLY A 593 28.31 -30.68 7.03
C GLY A 593 29.36 -30.91 8.12
N ARG A 594 28.98 -30.81 9.39
CA ARG A 594 29.87 -31.08 10.53
C ARG A 594 29.10 -31.78 11.61
N VAL A 595 29.59 -32.94 12.05
CA VAL A 595 28.90 -33.74 13.07
C VAL A 595 29.81 -34.11 14.23
N ARG A 596 29.27 -34.16 15.45
CA ARG A 596 29.91 -34.81 16.58
C ARG A 596 29.03 -35.98 17.02
N VAL A 597 29.66 -37.13 17.25
CA VAL A 597 28.96 -38.31 17.79
C VAL A 597 29.54 -38.64 19.15
N THR A 598 28.69 -38.64 20.17
CA THR A 598 29.07 -38.86 21.56
C THR A 598 28.26 -40.01 22.13
N PRO A 599 28.85 -41.21 22.29
CA PRO A 599 28.23 -42.28 23.04
C PRO A 599 28.11 -41.90 24.52
N MET A 600 27.09 -42.41 25.19
CA MET A 600 26.83 -42.11 26.60
C MET A 600 26.37 -43.35 27.35
N GLN A 601 26.75 -43.41 28.63
CA GLN A 601 26.13 -44.28 29.61
C GLN A 601 24.88 -43.60 30.16
N ALA A 602 23.80 -44.35 30.33
CA ALA A 602 22.56 -43.87 30.93
C ALA A 602 22.06 -44.88 31.96
N SER A 603 21.68 -44.40 33.14
CA SER A 603 21.02 -45.22 34.16
C SER A 603 19.58 -45.57 33.75
N GLU A 604 19.05 -46.70 34.22
CA GLU A 604 17.65 -47.08 33.99
C GLU A 604 16.66 -45.99 34.46
N ALA A 605 16.99 -45.31 35.56
CA ALA A 605 16.17 -44.20 36.06
C ALA A 605 16.17 -42.98 35.12
N ALA A 606 17.26 -42.73 34.39
CA ALA A 606 17.34 -41.67 33.39
C ALA A 606 16.59 -42.06 32.11
N LEU A 607 16.71 -43.33 31.69
CA LEU A 607 15.98 -43.86 30.53
C LEU A 607 14.46 -43.85 30.75
N ALA A 608 14.01 -44.16 31.96
CA ALA A 608 12.58 -44.11 32.31
C ALA A 608 11.97 -42.70 32.32
N ARG A 609 12.81 -41.65 32.26
CA ARG A 609 12.38 -40.25 32.15
C ARG A 609 12.37 -39.74 30.70
N LEU A 610 12.82 -40.53 29.75
CA LEU A 610 12.78 -40.14 28.34
C LEU A 610 11.32 -39.96 27.91
N PRO A 611 11.00 -38.90 27.16
CA PRO A 611 9.64 -38.69 26.67
C PRO A 611 9.25 -39.78 25.66
N GLU A 612 7.95 -39.98 25.48
CA GLU A 612 7.43 -40.75 24.36
C GLU A 612 7.92 -40.13 23.04
N ALA A 613 8.48 -40.96 22.15
CA ALA A 613 8.91 -40.52 20.83
C ALA A 613 7.92 -41.06 19.78
N THR A 614 7.36 -40.16 18.98
CA THR A 614 6.32 -40.50 18.01
C THR A 614 6.68 -40.04 16.60
N SER A 615 6.27 -40.79 15.59
CA SER A 615 6.11 -40.30 14.22
C SER A 615 4.71 -40.60 13.69
N GLY A 616 4.43 -40.21 12.44
CA GLY A 616 3.18 -40.56 11.78
C GLY A 616 2.90 -42.06 11.66
N TRP A 617 3.92 -42.90 11.89
CA TRP A 617 3.83 -44.37 11.72
C TRP A 617 4.34 -45.19 12.91
N TYR A 618 5.03 -44.57 13.88
CA TYR A 618 5.62 -45.26 15.01
C TYR A 618 5.29 -44.56 16.33
N ILE A 619 4.98 -45.35 17.36
CA ILE A 619 5.17 -44.95 18.76
C ILE A 619 6.34 -45.77 19.24
N VAL A 620 7.44 -45.12 19.61
CA VAL A 620 8.66 -45.80 20.05
C VAL A 620 9.04 -45.30 21.44
N GLY A 621 9.12 -46.23 22.40
CA GLY A 621 9.24 -45.96 23.83
C GLY A 621 8.45 -46.96 24.64
#